data_AF-A0A2W2CHD2-F1
#
_entry.id   AF-A0A2W2CHD2-F1
#
_cell.length_a   1.000
_cell.length_b   1.000
_cell.length_c   1.000
_cell.angle_alpha   90.00
_cell.angle_beta   90.00
_cell.angle_gamma   90.00
#
_symmetry.space_group_name_H-M   'P 1'
#
loop_
_entity.id
_entity.type
_entity.pdbx_description
1 polymer ?
#
loop_
_entity_poly.entity_id
_entity_poly.type
_entity_poly.pdbx_seq_one_letter_code
_entity_poly.pdbx_strand_id
1 'polypeptide(L)'
;MIPKTQNFSDYFGAGFNLADDEPEVYIEACEEVPEMLADDDDGSYRAFRDEFAVHIRDSSYAPWSESDSQWITDEWLRNVWFDAFGPEPPPGDPYPVPAKDWGRRRLTPYMLHAVRRRPEVSSPGAPAWLEARGLTFEDVAAGVEWSATAQSPSFRPAPEGWLERLHDLTARGLRAEQPGER
;
A
#
# COMPACT_ATOMS: atom_id res chain seq x y z
N MET A 1 13.28 -14.01 -8.15
CA MET A 1 12.59 -13.52 -6.93
C MET A 1 13.64 -12.78 -6.15
N ILE A 2 13.42 -11.52 -5.80
CA ILE A 2 14.21 -10.90 -4.73
C ILE A 2 13.62 -11.51 -3.45
N PRO A 3 14.34 -12.41 -2.75
CA PRO A 3 13.83 -12.96 -1.51
C PRO A 3 13.61 -11.81 -0.54
N LYS A 4 12.46 -11.78 0.14
CA LYS A 4 12.22 -10.83 1.23
C LYS A 4 13.35 -10.98 2.24
N THR A 5 13.96 -9.86 2.63
CA THR A 5 14.92 -9.90 3.72
C THR A 5 14.22 -10.19 5.05
N GLN A 6 15.01 -10.56 6.07
CA GLN A 6 14.48 -10.67 7.42
C GLN A 6 13.94 -9.31 7.90
N ASN A 7 14.66 -8.22 7.60
CA ASN A 7 14.25 -6.86 7.93
C ASN A 7 12.88 -6.50 7.34
N PHE A 8 12.66 -6.79 6.06
CA PHE A 8 11.35 -6.58 5.45
C PHE A 8 10.27 -7.45 6.11
N SER A 9 10.58 -8.72 6.38
CA SER A 9 9.62 -9.63 7.01
C SER A 9 9.24 -9.17 8.42
N ASP A 10 10.18 -8.63 9.18
CA ASP A 10 9.95 -8.14 10.55
C ASP A 10 9.04 -6.92 10.54
N TYR A 11 9.38 -5.85 9.79
CA TYR A 11 8.53 -4.65 9.76
C TYR A 11 7.20 -4.85 9.06
N PHE A 12 7.20 -5.55 7.92
CA PHE A 12 5.99 -5.77 7.17
C PHE A 12 5.02 -6.71 7.91
N GLY A 13 5.56 -7.77 8.52
CA GLY A 13 4.80 -8.76 9.28
C GLY A 13 4.33 -8.30 10.65
N ALA A 14 4.99 -7.29 11.23
CA ALA A 14 4.60 -6.74 12.54
C ALA A 14 3.35 -5.85 12.50
N GLY A 15 2.88 -5.44 11.32
CA GLY A 15 1.65 -4.66 11.23
C GLY A 15 1.14 -4.37 9.82
N PHE A 16 2.02 -4.05 8.87
CA PHE A 16 1.60 -3.59 7.54
C PHE A 16 0.86 -4.65 6.69
N ASN A 17 1.07 -5.93 6.96
CA ASN A 17 0.33 -7.02 6.31
C ASN A 17 -0.96 -7.43 7.02
N LEU A 18 -1.30 -6.80 8.15
CA LEU A 18 -2.40 -7.20 9.02
C LEU A 18 -3.68 -6.37 8.82
N ALA A 19 -3.74 -5.53 7.78
CA ALA A 19 -4.88 -4.63 7.52
C ALA A 19 -6.25 -5.33 7.55
N ASP A 20 -6.34 -6.57 7.05
CA ASP A 20 -7.59 -7.31 6.96
C ASP A 20 -7.90 -8.15 8.23
N ASP A 21 -6.87 -8.60 8.95
CA ASP A 21 -6.98 -9.51 10.10
C ASP A 21 -6.96 -8.78 11.46
N GLU A 22 -6.06 -7.79 11.61
CA GLU A 22 -5.85 -6.99 12.83
C GLU A 22 -5.74 -5.49 12.47
N PRO A 23 -6.86 -4.85 12.07
CA PRO A 23 -6.84 -3.47 11.57
C PRO A 23 -6.33 -2.45 12.60
N GLU A 24 -6.51 -2.70 13.90
CA GLU A 24 -5.97 -1.84 14.95
C GLU A 24 -4.42 -1.85 14.95
N VAL A 25 -3.80 -3.03 14.78
CA VAL A 25 -2.34 -3.17 14.69
C VAL A 25 -1.81 -2.51 13.42
N TYR A 26 -2.54 -2.65 12.32
CA TYR A 26 -2.22 -1.96 11.08
C TYR A 26 -2.25 -0.42 11.22
N ILE A 27 -3.27 0.11 11.90
CA ILE A 27 -3.41 1.55 12.18
C ILE A 27 -2.24 2.04 13.01
N GLU A 28 -1.92 1.35 14.11
CA GLU A 28 -0.78 1.67 14.98
C GLU A 28 0.53 1.72 14.18
N ALA A 29 0.82 0.67 13.40
CA ALA A 29 2.00 0.63 12.54
C ALA A 29 2.08 1.81 11.54
N CYS A 30 0.95 2.27 11.00
CA CYS A 30 0.92 3.44 10.11
C CYS A 30 1.14 4.76 10.85
N GLU A 31 0.61 4.90 12.07
CA GLU A 31 0.76 6.11 12.90
C GLU A 31 2.16 6.26 13.50
N GLU A 32 2.86 5.15 13.73
CA GLU A 32 4.23 5.12 14.25
C GLU A 32 5.30 5.45 13.19
N VAL A 33 4.99 5.35 11.89
CA VAL A 33 5.97 5.58 10.79
C VAL A 33 6.78 6.87 10.95
N PRO A 34 6.19 8.04 11.29
CA PRO A 34 6.97 9.26 11.45
C PRO A 34 8.00 9.18 12.58
N GLU A 35 7.66 8.54 13.70
CA GLU A 35 8.57 8.31 14.83
C GLU A 35 9.66 7.31 14.42
N MET A 36 9.28 6.20 13.81
CA MET A 36 10.20 5.18 13.31
C MET A 36 11.22 5.76 12.31
N LEU A 37 10.82 6.68 11.43
CA LEU A 37 11.73 7.35 10.49
C LEU A 37 12.61 8.41 11.15
N ALA A 38 12.12 9.06 12.22
CA ALA A 38 12.87 10.04 12.99
C ALA A 38 13.96 9.38 13.83
N ASP A 39 13.66 8.22 14.41
CA ASP A 39 14.54 7.46 15.31
C ASP A 39 15.34 6.35 14.59
N ASP A 40 15.35 6.36 13.24
CA ASP A 40 16.08 5.40 12.39
C ASP A 40 17.58 5.72 12.32
N ASP A 41 18.28 5.63 13.45
CA ASP A 41 19.72 5.90 13.55
C ASP A 41 20.57 4.86 12.80
N ASP A 42 20.13 3.60 12.77
CA ASP A 42 20.85 2.49 12.12
C ASP A 42 20.47 2.28 10.65
N GLY A 43 19.46 3.00 10.16
CA GLY A 43 18.99 2.92 8.77
C GLY A 43 18.11 1.71 8.46
N SER A 44 17.76 0.89 9.46
CA SER A 44 16.97 -0.33 9.27
C SER A 44 15.57 -0.05 8.73
N TYR A 45 14.92 1.01 9.20
CA TYR A 45 13.57 1.36 8.77
C TYR A 45 13.57 1.98 7.37
N ARG A 46 14.55 2.82 7.04
CA ARG A 46 14.74 3.30 5.65
C ARG A 46 15.08 2.15 4.70
N ALA A 47 15.88 1.18 5.12
CA ALA A 47 16.16 -0.01 4.32
C ALA A 47 14.89 -0.85 4.04
N PHE A 48 14.01 -0.98 5.04
CA PHE A 48 12.69 -1.60 4.85
C PHE A 48 11.85 -0.84 3.82
N ARG A 49 11.74 0.49 3.96
CA ARG A 49 11.01 1.34 3.01
C ARG A 49 11.55 1.19 1.59
N ASP A 50 12.87 1.18 1.41
CA ASP A 50 13.51 1.04 0.11
C ASP A 50 13.25 -0.35 -0.51
N GLU A 51 13.30 -1.42 0.30
CA GLU A 51 12.95 -2.77 -0.14
C GLU A 51 11.46 -2.88 -0.51
N PHE A 52 10.56 -2.23 0.24
CA PHE A 52 9.14 -2.14 -0.11
C PHE A 52 8.97 -1.53 -1.51
N ALA A 53 9.62 -0.40 -1.77
CA ALA A 53 9.56 0.24 -3.09
C ALA A 53 10.02 -0.70 -4.21
N VAL A 54 11.06 -1.50 -3.96
CA VAL A 54 11.55 -2.52 -4.90
C VAL A 54 10.50 -3.60 -5.16
N HIS A 55 9.80 -4.08 -4.11
CA HIS A 55 8.75 -5.06 -4.27
C HIS A 55 7.59 -4.57 -5.14
N ILE A 56 7.18 -3.30 -4.99
CA ILE A 56 6.16 -2.69 -5.85
C ILE A 56 6.70 -2.49 -7.28
N ARG A 57 7.91 -1.95 -7.43
CA ARG A 57 8.52 -1.69 -8.75
C ARG A 57 8.63 -2.97 -9.57
N ASP A 58 9.10 -4.04 -8.96
CA ASP A 58 9.43 -5.29 -9.67
C ASP A 58 8.29 -6.31 -9.63
N SER A 59 7.14 -5.97 -9.03
CA SER A 59 5.99 -6.86 -8.82
C SER A 59 6.45 -8.23 -8.28
N SER A 60 7.25 -8.17 -7.20
CA SER A 60 8.01 -9.33 -6.72
C SER A 60 7.53 -9.89 -5.39
N TYR A 61 6.59 -9.20 -4.72
CA TYR A 61 5.90 -9.74 -3.56
C TYR A 61 4.79 -10.68 -4.03
N ALA A 62 4.87 -11.95 -3.65
CA ALA A 62 3.96 -12.97 -4.12
C ALA A 62 2.50 -12.72 -3.67
N PRO A 63 1.51 -13.10 -4.47
CA PRO A 63 0.11 -13.07 -4.06
C PRO A 63 -0.12 -13.95 -2.82
N TRP A 64 -1.10 -13.58 -1.98
CA TRP A 64 -1.43 -14.36 -0.77
C TRP A 64 -2.12 -15.67 -1.08
N SER A 65 -2.93 -15.71 -2.12
CA SER A 65 -3.64 -16.90 -2.56
C SER A 65 -3.45 -17.13 -4.06
N GLU A 66 -3.64 -18.38 -4.50
CA GLU A 66 -3.60 -18.73 -5.92
C GLU A 66 -4.72 -18.06 -6.75
N SER A 67 -5.77 -17.56 -6.08
CA SER A 67 -6.85 -16.80 -6.71
C SER A 67 -6.54 -15.33 -6.89
N ASP A 68 -5.54 -14.80 -6.19
CA ASP A 68 -5.15 -13.40 -6.32
C ASP A 68 -4.18 -13.21 -7.48
N SER A 69 -4.52 -12.27 -8.37
CA SER A 69 -3.56 -11.85 -9.39
C SER A 69 -2.44 -11.02 -8.75
N GLN A 70 -1.23 -11.12 -9.30
CA GLN A 70 -0.11 -10.24 -8.93
C GLN A 70 -0.50 -8.75 -8.98
N TRP A 71 -1.38 -8.36 -9.91
CA TRP A 71 -1.84 -6.97 -10.02
C TRP A 71 -2.64 -6.51 -8.80
N ILE A 72 -3.53 -7.35 -8.27
CA ILE A 72 -4.30 -7.03 -7.06
C ILE A 72 -3.35 -6.86 -5.88
N THR A 73 -2.35 -7.73 -5.75
CA THR A 73 -1.29 -7.62 -4.74
C THR A 73 -0.50 -6.32 -4.88
N ASP A 74 -0.07 -5.97 -6.10
CA ASP A 74 0.65 -4.72 -6.35
C ASP A 74 -0.19 -3.49 -5.99
N GLU A 75 -1.48 -3.50 -6.33
CA GLU A 75 -2.39 -2.41 -6.00
C GLU A 75 -2.64 -2.30 -4.48
N TRP A 76 -2.73 -3.43 -3.77
CA TRP A 76 -2.82 -3.41 -2.32
C TRP A 76 -1.53 -2.88 -1.69
N LEU A 77 -0.36 -3.29 -2.17
CA LEU A 77 0.92 -2.76 -1.72
C LEU A 77 1.05 -1.25 -1.93
N ARG A 78 0.47 -0.70 -3.01
CA ARG A 78 0.38 0.76 -3.21
C ARG A 78 -0.52 1.45 -2.18
N ASN A 79 -1.57 0.78 -1.71
CA ASN A 79 -2.40 1.31 -0.62
C ASN A 79 -1.60 1.35 0.69
N VAL A 80 -0.90 0.26 1.00
CA VAL A 80 -0.06 0.19 2.20
C VAL A 80 1.07 1.21 2.13
N TRP A 81 1.71 1.39 0.96
CA TRP A 81 2.71 2.45 0.78
C TRP A 81 2.14 3.83 1.06
N PHE A 82 0.96 4.14 0.51
CA PHE A 82 0.29 5.41 0.77
C PHE A 82 0.00 5.59 2.27
N ASP A 83 -0.46 4.53 2.93
CA ASP A 83 -0.82 4.54 4.34
C ASP A 83 0.37 4.68 5.28
N ALA A 84 1.50 4.08 4.94
CA ALA A 84 2.73 4.19 5.72
C ALA A 84 3.48 5.50 5.38
N PHE A 85 3.82 5.72 4.11
CA PHE A 85 4.84 6.69 3.69
C PHE A 85 4.29 7.95 3.03
N GLY A 86 3.00 7.99 2.72
CA GLY A 86 2.32 9.19 2.22
C GLY A 86 2.07 9.24 0.72
N PRO A 87 1.73 10.42 0.16
CA PRO A 87 1.16 10.55 -1.17
C PRO A 87 2.18 10.43 -2.31
N GLU A 88 3.48 10.50 -2.01
CA GLU A 88 4.53 10.32 -3.01
C GLU A 88 4.60 8.85 -3.44
N PRO A 89 4.61 8.55 -4.75
CA PRO A 89 4.64 7.18 -5.21
C PRO A 89 5.95 6.49 -4.82
N PRO A 90 5.94 5.15 -4.66
CA PRO A 90 7.15 4.39 -4.44
C PRO A 90 8.18 4.68 -5.55
N PRO A 91 9.46 4.92 -5.21
CA PRO A 91 10.50 5.17 -6.19
C PRO A 91 10.55 4.12 -7.30
N GLY A 92 10.31 4.56 -8.54
CA GLY A 92 10.34 3.69 -9.71
C GLY A 92 9.07 2.88 -9.95
N ASP A 93 7.98 3.08 -9.20
CA ASP A 93 6.69 2.42 -9.46
C ASP A 93 6.28 2.64 -10.93
N PRO A 94 6.12 1.57 -11.74
CA PRO A 94 5.73 1.69 -13.14
C PRO A 94 4.29 2.18 -13.32
N TYR A 95 3.44 2.04 -12.30
CA TYR A 95 2.01 2.34 -12.39
C TYR A 95 1.52 3.14 -11.17
N PRO A 96 2.05 4.35 -10.93
CA PRO A 96 1.65 5.14 -9.78
C PRO A 96 0.16 5.45 -9.79
N VAL A 97 -0.45 5.52 -8.61
CA VAL A 97 -1.82 6.00 -8.46
C VAL A 97 -1.82 7.52 -8.60
N PRO A 98 -2.71 8.11 -9.41
CA PRO A 98 -2.82 9.56 -9.50
C PRO A 98 -3.18 10.17 -8.14
N ALA A 99 -2.43 11.18 -7.69
CA ALA A 99 -2.61 11.79 -6.36
C ALA A 99 -4.05 12.26 -6.08
N LYS A 100 -4.76 12.74 -7.12
CA LYS A 100 -6.15 13.20 -7.03
C LYS A 100 -7.17 12.11 -6.68
N ASP A 101 -6.82 10.84 -6.90
CA ASP A 101 -7.74 9.72 -6.70
C ASP A 101 -7.75 9.25 -5.24
N TRP A 102 -6.66 9.46 -4.48
CA TRP A 102 -6.59 9.11 -3.06
C TRP A 102 -7.66 9.83 -2.24
N GLY A 103 -8.30 9.10 -1.32
CA GLY A 103 -9.38 9.59 -0.46
C GLY A 103 -10.71 9.77 -1.18
N ARG A 104 -10.72 10.09 -2.49
CA ARG A 104 -11.92 10.50 -3.24
C ARG A 104 -12.50 9.40 -4.13
N ARG A 105 -11.63 8.62 -4.77
CA ARG A 105 -11.99 7.49 -5.64
C ARG A 105 -11.32 6.20 -5.18
N ARG A 106 -10.18 6.32 -4.53
CA ARG A 106 -9.42 5.21 -3.98
C ARG A 106 -9.32 5.37 -2.48
N LEU A 107 -9.86 4.38 -1.78
CA LEU A 107 -9.77 4.25 -0.34
C LEU A 107 -8.70 3.21 -0.01
N THR A 108 -7.98 3.47 1.05
CA THR A 108 -6.98 2.55 1.61
C THR A 108 -7.51 1.93 2.91
N PRO A 109 -6.91 0.83 3.40
CA PRO A 109 -7.31 0.25 4.67
C PRO A 109 -7.28 1.26 5.84
N TYR A 110 -6.25 2.11 5.92
CA TYR A 110 -6.20 3.14 6.98
C TYR A 110 -7.42 4.08 6.91
N MET A 111 -7.80 4.54 5.72
CA MET A 111 -8.99 5.38 5.55
C MET A 111 -10.29 4.67 5.96
N LEU A 112 -10.38 3.35 5.78
CA LEU A 112 -11.58 2.58 6.10
C LEU A 112 -11.69 2.27 7.61
N HIS A 113 -10.55 2.03 8.26
CA HIS A 113 -10.50 1.55 9.65
C HIS A 113 -10.24 2.68 10.65
N ALA A 114 -9.28 3.57 10.37
CA ALA A 114 -8.87 4.66 11.26
C ALA A 114 -9.70 5.94 11.08
N VAL A 115 -10.10 6.28 9.85
CA VAL A 115 -10.83 7.53 9.56
C VAL A 115 -12.34 7.29 9.62
N ARG A 116 -13.00 7.89 10.62
CA ARG A 116 -14.47 7.85 10.75
C ARG A 116 -15.09 9.17 10.33
N ARG A 117 -16.44 9.21 10.27
CA ARG A 117 -17.20 10.41 9.87
C ARG A 117 -16.90 11.66 10.71
N ARG A 118 -16.34 11.51 11.91
CA ARG A 118 -15.95 12.62 12.76
C ARG A 118 -14.59 12.34 13.44
N PRO A 119 -13.78 13.39 13.71
CA PRO A 119 -12.47 13.23 14.34
C PRO A 119 -12.54 12.54 15.70
N GLU A 120 -13.57 12.80 16.51
CA GLU A 120 -13.64 12.33 17.91
C GLU A 120 -13.84 10.81 18.04
N VAL A 121 -14.20 10.15 16.95
CA VAL A 121 -14.39 8.69 16.88
C VAL A 121 -13.40 8.03 15.91
N SER A 122 -12.46 8.80 15.37
CA SER A 122 -11.37 8.29 14.54
C SER A 122 -10.19 7.86 15.41
N SER A 123 -9.20 7.18 14.84
CA SER A 123 -7.96 6.89 15.57
C SER A 123 -7.27 8.20 15.99
N PRO A 124 -6.51 8.21 17.11
CA PRO A 124 -5.86 9.42 17.60
C PRO A 124 -4.93 10.09 16.58
N GLY A 125 -4.21 9.31 15.76
CA GLY A 125 -3.33 9.84 14.72
C GLY A 125 -4.01 10.24 13.42
N ALA A 126 -5.29 9.89 13.19
CA ALA A 126 -5.99 10.15 11.94
C ALA A 126 -5.95 11.63 11.48
N PRO A 127 -6.13 12.65 12.36
CA PRO A 127 -6.04 14.04 11.93
C PRO A 127 -4.66 14.41 11.36
N ALA A 128 -3.58 14.02 12.04
CA ALA A 128 -2.21 14.29 11.60
C ALA A 128 -1.88 13.49 10.33
N TRP A 129 -2.34 12.24 10.26
CA TRP A 129 -2.17 11.37 9.10
C TRP A 129 -2.84 11.95 7.84
N LEU A 130 -4.05 12.50 7.98
CA LEU A 130 -4.81 13.15 6.90
C LEU A 130 -4.12 14.43 6.43
N GLU A 131 -3.68 15.27 7.38
CA GLU A 131 -2.97 16.52 7.09
C GLU A 131 -1.69 16.24 6.29
N ALA A 132 -0.87 15.27 6.71
CA ALA A 132 0.35 14.87 6.02
C ALA A 132 0.11 14.40 4.57
N ARG A 133 -1.11 13.98 4.25
CA ARG A 133 -1.52 13.49 2.91
C ARG A 133 -2.33 14.51 2.12
N GLY A 134 -2.55 15.72 2.65
CA GLY A 134 -3.37 16.73 2.01
C GLY A 134 -4.82 16.30 1.82
N LEU A 135 -5.33 15.48 2.75
CA LEU A 135 -6.69 14.96 2.74
C LEU A 135 -7.50 15.53 3.91
N THR A 136 -8.82 15.48 3.76
CA THR A 136 -9.77 15.84 4.82
C THR A 136 -10.67 14.65 5.15
N PHE A 137 -11.33 14.70 6.31
CA PHE A 137 -12.41 13.76 6.64
C PHE A 137 -13.53 13.77 5.59
N GLU A 138 -13.82 14.92 4.99
CA GLU A 138 -14.83 15.06 3.93
C GLU A 138 -14.41 14.35 2.64
N ASP A 139 -13.13 14.45 2.25
CA ASP A 139 -12.61 13.73 1.09
C ASP A 139 -12.84 12.22 1.27
N VAL A 140 -12.45 11.66 2.41
CA VAL A 140 -12.62 10.23 2.72
C VAL A 140 -14.09 9.84 2.77
N ALA A 141 -14.95 10.66 3.39
CA ALA A 141 -16.39 10.40 3.42
C ALA A 141 -16.99 10.36 2.00
N ALA A 142 -16.61 11.29 1.13
CA ALA A 142 -17.02 11.31 -0.27
C ALA A 142 -16.52 10.07 -1.02
N GLY A 143 -15.30 9.60 -0.74
CA GLY A 143 -14.78 8.36 -1.30
C GLY A 143 -15.58 7.12 -0.87
N VAL A 144 -16.03 7.07 0.39
CA VAL A 144 -16.90 5.99 0.91
C VAL A 144 -18.27 6.00 0.23
N GLU A 145 -18.87 7.18 0.03
CA GLU A 145 -20.14 7.29 -0.69
C GLU A 145 -20.00 6.91 -2.16
N TRP A 146 -18.88 7.30 -2.79
CA TRP A 146 -18.58 6.94 -4.16
C TRP A 146 -18.37 5.44 -4.33
N SER A 147 -17.63 4.78 -3.42
CA SER A 147 -17.39 3.33 -3.50
C SER A 147 -18.64 2.49 -3.24
N ALA A 148 -19.63 3.03 -2.52
CA ALA A 148 -20.93 2.39 -2.32
C ALA A 148 -21.83 2.44 -3.58
N THR A 149 -21.58 3.37 -4.51
CA THR A 149 -22.47 3.65 -5.65
C THR A 149 -21.84 3.31 -7.00
N ALA A 150 -20.55 3.51 -7.16
CA ALA A 150 -19.75 2.93 -8.24
C ALA A 150 -19.34 1.52 -7.82
N GLN A 151 -19.36 0.52 -8.71
CA GLN A 151 -18.96 -0.86 -8.41
C GLN A 151 -17.44 -1.04 -8.17
N SER A 152 -16.85 -0.18 -7.32
CA SER A 152 -15.46 -0.06 -6.86
C SER A 152 -14.37 0.03 -7.94
N PRO A 153 -13.29 0.77 -7.66
CA PRO A 153 -11.99 0.16 -7.81
C PRO A 153 -11.07 0.68 -6.70
N SER A 154 -11.22 0.16 -5.48
CA SER A 154 -10.07 0.12 -4.57
C SER A 154 -8.84 -0.48 -5.29
N PHE A 155 -9.07 -1.30 -6.32
CA PHE A 155 -8.09 -1.83 -7.26
C PHE A 155 -8.45 -1.46 -8.71
N ARG A 156 -7.52 -0.83 -9.43
CA ARG A 156 -7.69 -0.52 -10.87
C ARG A 156 -7.63 -1.82 -11.68
N PRO A 157 -8.12 -1.86 -12.93
CA PRO A 157 -7.77 -2.94 -13.84
C PRO A 157 -6.27 -2.91 -14.16
N ALA A 158 -5.68 -4.07 -14.44
CA ALA A 158 -4.30 -4.16 -14.91
C ALA A 158 -4.16 -3.36 -16.22
N PRO A 159 -3.15 -2.50 -16.36
CA PRO A 159 -2.94 -1.73 -17.57
C PRO A 159 -2.49 -2.65 -18.72
N GLU A 160 -2.73 -2.21 -19.95
CA GLU A 160 -2.21 -2.88 -21.14
C GLU A 160 -0.68 -3.00 -21.08
N GLY A 161 -0.13 -4.14 -21.50
CA GLY A 161 1.32 -4.38 -21.46
C GLY A 161 1.85 -4.83 -20.08
N TRP A 162 1.02 -4.86 -19.04
CA TRP A 162 1.44 -5.23 -17.69
C TRP A 162 1.98 -6.66 -17.62
N LEU A 163 1.25 -7.63 -18.20
CA LEU A 163 1.64 -9.03 -18.16
C LEU A 163 2.92 -9.28 -18.99
N GLU A 164 3.05 -8.62 -20.14
CA GLU A 164 4.24 -8.66 -20.98
C GLU A 164 5.46 -8.13 -20.22
N ARG A 165 5.30 -7.04 -19.46
CA ARG A 165 6.36 -6.52 -18.58
C ARG A 165 6.74 -7.55 -17.52
N LEU A 166 5.77 -8.21 -16.91
CA LEU A 166 6.04 -9.26 -15.92
C LEU A 166 6.83 -10.42 -16.54
N HIS A 167 6.53 -10.82 -17.77
CA HIS A 167 7.32 -11.81 -18.50
C HIS A 167 8.74 -11.34 -18.80
N ASP A 168 8.95 -10.08 -19.23
CA ASP A 168 10.29 -9.51 -19.43
C ASP A 168 11.13 -9.57 -18.16
N LEU A 169 10.56 -9.15 -17.02
CA LEU A 169 11.25 -9.20 -15.73
C LEU A 169 11.63 -10.62 -15.33
N THR A 170 10.77 -11.60 -15.57
CA THR A 170 11.07 -13.02 -15.33
C THR A 170 12.15 -13.53 -16.26
N ALA A 171 12.08 -13.22 -17.56
CA ALA A 171 13.07 -13.63 -18.55
C ALA A 171 14.46 -13.07 -18.25
N ARG A 172 14.52 -11.86 -17.66
CA ARG A 172 15.76 -11.21 -17.21
C ARG A 172 16.24 -11.68 -15.83
N GLY A 173 15.53 -12.60 -15.19
CA GLY A 173 15.87 -13.14 -13.87
C GLY A 173 15.65 -12.19 -12.70
N LEU A 174 14.93 -11.08 -12.91
CA LEU A 174 14.70 -10.04 -11.89
C LEU A 174 13.59 -10.44 -10.92
N ARG A 175 12.65 -11.27 -11.35
CA ARG A 175 11.58 -11.83 -10.50
C ARG A 175 11.32 -13.31 -10.82
N ALA A 176 10.52 -13.96 -9.99
CA ALA A 176 10.00 -15.29 -10.31
C ALA A 176 8.58 -15.13 -10.87
N GLU A 177 8.19 -16.01 -11.78
CA GLU A 177 6.81 -16.14 -12.24
C GLU A 177 5.91 -16.57 -11.08
N GLN A 178 4.71 -15.99 -11.01
CA GLN A 178 3.72 -16.24 -9.97
C GLN A 178 2.52 -17.00 -10.55
N PRO A 179 1.70 -17.68 -9.71
CA PRO A 179 0.46 -18.30 -10.15
C PRO A 179 -0.46 -17.32 -10.90
N GLY A 180 -1.07 -17.77 -11.99
CA GLY A 180 -2.01 -16.96 -12.78
C GLY A 180 -1.37 -16.02 -13.82
N GLU A 181 -0.04 -16.04 -13.98
CA GLU A 181 0.67 -15.23 -14.98
C GLU A 181 0.90 -15.96 -16.32
N ARG A 182 0.13 -17.01 -16.64
CA ARG A 182 0.29 -17.83 -17.86
C ARG A 182 -0.97 -17.86 -18.72
#